data_AF-A0A2G4R801-F1
#
_entry.id   AF-A0A2G4R801-F1
#
_cell.length_a   1.000
_cell.length_b   1.000
_cell.length_c   1.000
_cell.angle_alpha   90.00
_cell.angle_beta   90.00
_cell.angle_gamma   90.00
#
_symmetry.space_group_name_H-M   'P 1'
#
loop_
_entity.id
_entity.type
_entity.pdbx_description
1 polymer ?
#
loop_
_entity_poly.entity_id
_entity_poly.type
_entity_poly.pdbx_seq_one_letter_code
_entity_poly.pdbx_strand_id
1 'polypeptide(L)'
;MFSLPLLPPLRTRFLPDEIRLTRISSLAATCSKETDDFLYHVADAPMASLFLQEGLPLNTRHPLMLTEQNGLGAWLSKIANYDPGDFSEPAVILRLRRVMVEDALEPDPDHTAEFASRCYLLSGNSF
;
A
#
# COMPACT_ATOMS: atom_id res chain seq x y z
N MET A 1 4.83 19.68 38.90
CA MET A 1 3.75 18.93 38.25
C MET A 1 4.04 19.00 36.76
N PHE A 2 4.62 17.94 36.17
CA PHE A 2 4.98 17.92 34.75
C PHE A 2 3.77 17.42 33.96
N SER A 3 3.16 18.28 33.17
CA SER A 3 2.20 17.87 32.15
C SER A 3 2.98 17.15 31.06
N LEU A 4 2.87 15.82 30.99
CA LEU A 4 3.33 15.08 29.82
C LEU A 4 2.55 15.63 28.61
N PRO A 5 3.21 16.01 27.51
CA PRO A 5 2.48 16.29 26.28
C PRO A 5 1.71 15.02 25.93
N LEU A 6 0.39 15.14 25.79
CA LEU A 6 -0.43 14.07 25.20
C LEU A 6 0.16 13.81 23.83
N LEU A 7 0.95 12.74 23.70
CA LEU A 7 1.35 12.23 22.40
C LEU A 7 0.05 12.05 21.60
N PRO A 8 -0.03 12.60 20.38
CA PRO A 8 -1.19 12.35 19.54
C PRO A 8 -1.36 10.83 19.44
N PRO A 9 -2.61 10.33 19.45
CA PRO A 9 -2.85 8.89 19.41
C PRO A 9 -2.10 8.29 18.21
N LEU A 10 -1.28 7.27 18.49
CA LEU A 10 -0.56 6.52 17.47
C LEU A 10 -1.59 6.02 16.45
N ARG A 11 -1.52 6.55 15.23
CA ARG A 11 -2.37 6.08 14.14
C ARG A 11 -1.96 4.65 13.83
N THR A 12 -2.88 3.71 13.98
CA THR A 12 -2.65 2.27 13.75
C THR A 12 -3.14 1.80 12.39
N ARG A 13 -3.94 2.62 11.69
CA ARG A 13 -4.47 2.32 10.35
C ARG A 13 -4.92 3.60 9.64
N PHE A 14 -4.97 3.55 8.31
CA PHE A 14 -5.63 4.53 7.46
C PHE A 14 -7.00 4.02 7.04
N LEU A 15 -8.05 4.83 7.25
CA LEU A 15 -9.39 4.43 6.84
C LEU A 15 -9.56 4.51 5.32
N PRO A 16 -10.39 3.64 4.70
CA PRO A 16 -10.59 3.62 3.26
C PRO A 16 -11.02 4.99 2.69
N ASP A 17 -11.98 5.64 3.36
CA ASP A 17 -12.47 6.97 2.98
C ASP A 17 -11.41 8.07 3.09
N GLU A 18 -10.49 7.95 4.06
CA GLU A 18 -9.44 8.93 4.32
C GLU A 18 -8.43 9.00 3.17
N ILE A 19 -8.03 7.83 2.68
CA ILE A 19 -7.00 7.71 1.63
C ILE A 19 -7.58 7.51 0.23
N ARG A 20 -8.92 7.55 0.12
CA ARG A 20 -9.67 7.20 -1.09
C ARG A 20 -9.25 5.84 -1.64
N LEU A 21 -9.20 4.84 -0.77
CA LEU A 21 -8.84 3.48 -1.13
C LEU A 21 -9.88 2.93 -2.08
N THR A 22 -9.45 2.57 -3.28
CA THR A 22 -10.31 2.04 -4.33
C THR A 22 -9.73 0.76 -4.88
N ARG A 23 -10.60 -0.23 -5.13
CA ARG A 23 -10.25 -1.40 -5.92
C ARG A 23 -10.27 -1.05 -7.40
N ILE A 24 -9.23 -1.44 -8.13
CA ILE A 24 -9.16 -1.27 -9.58
C ILE A 24 -8.81 -2.58 -10.27
N SER A 25 -9.17 -2.69 -11.55
CA SER A 25 -8.70 -3.80 -12.38
C SER A 25 -7.27 -3.54 -12.86
N SER A 26 -6.51 -4.61 -13.13
CA SER A 26 -5.17 -4.53 -13.73
C SER A 26 -5.16 -3.71 -15.01
N LEU A 27 -6.20 -3.84 -15.83
CA LEU A 27 -6.35 -3.13 -17.09
C LEU A 27 -6.51 -1.61 -16.88
N ALA A 28 -7.30 -1.20 -15.87
CA ALA A 28 -7.43 0.20 -15.50
C ALA A 28 -6.12 0.75 -14.90
N ALA A 29 -5.41 -0.07 -14.12
CA ALA A 29 -4.13 0.31 -13.53
C ALA A 29 -3.04 0.55 -14.59
N THR A 30 -3.04 -0.18 -15.70
CA THR A 30 -2.06 0.02 -16.80
C THR A 30 -2.39 1.19 -17.74
N CYS A 31 -3.61 1.74 -17.65
CA CYS A 31 -4.10 2.75 -18.60
C CYS A 31 -4.08 4.19 -18.02
N SER A 32 -3.77 4.35 -16.73
CA SER A 32 -3.56 5.69 -16.13
C SER A 32 -2.34 6.33 -16.80
N LYS A 33 -2.51 7.53 -17.37
CA LYS A 33 -1.44 8.33 -17.99
C LYS A 33 -1.17 9.62 -17.20
N GLU A 34 -1.89 9.85 -16.11
CA GLU A 34 -1.66 11.02 -15.27
C GLU A 34 -0.37 10.84 -14.48
N THR A 35 0.32 11.95 -14.21
CA THR A 35 1.35 12.06 -13.17
C THR A 35 0.76 11.47 -11.90
N ASP A 36 1.09 10.22 -11.63
CA ASP A 36 0.28 9.39 -10.75
C ASP A 36 0.61 9.75 -9.30
N ASP A 37 -0.12 10.71 -8.74
CA ASP A 37 -0.18 11.02 -7.30
C ASP A 37 -0.83 9.88 -6.50
N PHE A 38 -0.85 8.69 -7.07
CA PHE A 38 -1.46 7.49 -6.54
C PHE A 38 -0.39 6.43 -6.29
N LEU A 39 -0.60 5.69 -5.21
CA LEU A 39 0.14 4.49 -4.89
C LEU A 39 -0.77 3.29 -5.00
N TYR A 40 -0.14 2.16 -5.31
CA TYR A 40 -0.81 0.91 -5.55
C TYR A 40 -0.30 -0.16 -4.61
N HIS A 41 -1.22 -1.00 -4.15
CA HIS A 41 -0.95 -2.20 -3.37
C HIS A 41 -1.59 -3.38 -4.07
N VAL A 42 -0.93 -4.54 -4.07
CA VAL A 42 -1.52 -5.77 -4.58
C VAL A 42 -1.64 -6.77 -3.44
N ALA A 43 -2.86 -7.28 -3.25
CA ALA A 43 -3.20 -8.25 -2.22
C ALA A 43 -4.08 -9.35 -2.82
N ASP A 44 -4.31 -10.43 -2.08
CA ASP A 44 -5.38 -11.37 -2.43
C ASP A 44 -6.77 -10.72 -2.26
N ALA A 45 -7.80 -11.39 -2.77
CA ALA A 45 -9.17 -10.92 -2.67
C ALA A 45 -9.72 -10.81 -1.22
N PRO A 46 -9.51 -11.77 -0.30
CA PRO A 46 -9.98 -11.63 1.08
C PRO A 46 -9.31 -10.48 1.82
N MET A 47 -7.99 -10.33 1.73
CA MET A 47 -7.20 -9.26 2.33
C MET A 47 -7.54 -7.91 1.71
N ALA A 48 -7.72 -7.82 0.39
CA ALA A 48 -8.18 -6.59 -0.25
C ALA A 48 -9.57 -6.17 0.23
N SER A 49 -10.47 -7.14 0.43
CA SER A 49 -11.81 -6.89 0.98
C SER A 49 -11.72 -6.40 2.43
N LEU A 50 -10.82 -6.99 3.22
CA LEU A 50 -10.53 -6.54 4.58
C LEU A 50 -10.00 -5.10 4.59
N PHE A 51 -9.05 -4.76 3.72
CA PHE A 51 -8.51 -3.39 3.63
C PHE A 51 -9.55 -2.37 3.20
N LEU A 52 -10.49 -2.74 2.33
CA LEU A 52 -11.59 -1.87 1.92
C LEU A 52 -12.65 -1.67 3.01
N GLN A 53 -12.74 -2.57 3.99
CA GLN A 53 -13.68 -2.47 5.10
C GLN A 53 -13.06 -1.84 6.35
N GLU A 54 -11.85 -2.28 6.70
CA GLU A 54 -11.16 -1.91 7.93
C GLU A 54 -10.07 -0.85 7.75
N GLY A 55 -9.64 -0.61 6.52
CA GLY A 55 -8.52 0.28 6.20
C GLY A 55 -7.16 -0.42 6.08
N LEU A 56 -6.15 0.36 5.72
CA LEU A 56 -4.77 -0.13 5.61
C LEU A 56 -4.09 -0.08 6.99
N PRO A 57 -3.64 -1.21 7.56
CA PRO A 57 -2.89 -1.21 8.80
C PRO A 57 -1.54 -0.50 8.65
N LEU A 58 -1.17 0.25 9.69
CA LEU A 58 0.18 0.79 9.85
C LEU A 58 0.94 -0.12 10.80
N ASN A 59 1.92 -0.84 10.25
CA ASN A 59 2.67 -1.81 11.02
C ASN A 59 4.15 -1.72 10.68
N THR A 60 4.96 -1.29 11.65
CA THR A 60 6.42 -1.20 11.48
C THR A 60 7.11 -2.56 11.35
N ARG A 61 6.50 -3.64 11.87
CA ARG A 61 7.07 -5.00 11.79
C ARG A 61 6.75 -5.69 10.47
N HIS A 62 5.57 -5.39 9.93
CA HIS A 62 5.10 -5.94 8.65
C HIS A 62 4.49 -4.81 7.82
N PRO A 63 5.32 -3.86 7.35
CA PRO A 63 4.82 -2.71 6.62
C PRO A 63 4.22 -3.15 5.31
N LEU A 64 3.09 -2.54 4.96
CA LEU A 64 2.50 -2.77 3.66
C LEU A 64 3.35 -2.05 2.63
N MET A 65 3.89 -2.82 1.71
CA MET A 65 4.59 -2.22 0.58
C MET A 65 3.55 -1.50 -0.31
N LEU A 66 3.96 -0.42 -0.94
CA LEU A 66 3.21 0.40 -1.88
C LEU A 66 4.13 0.73 -3.05
N THR A 67 3.61 0.73 -4.26
CA THR A 67 4.41 1.01 -5.46
C THR A 67 3.71 2.03 -6.35
N GLU A 68 4.50 2.77 -7.12
CA GLU A 68 3.96 3.54 -8.25
C GLU A 68 3.44 2.60 -9.35
N GLN A 69 2.66 3.15 -10.27
CA GLN A 69 2.02 2.39 -11.35
C GLN A 69 3.01 1.49 -12.12
N ASN A 70 4.23 1.98 -12.36
CA ASN A 70 5.26 1.25 -13.11
C ASN A 70 5.73 -0.02 -12.39
N GLY A 71 5.67 -0.07 -11.06
CA GLY A 71 6.07 -1.24 -10.27
C GLY A 71 5.00 -2.31 -10.17
N LEU A 72 3.76 -2.04 -10.60
CA LEU A 72 2.66 -3.02 -10.59
C LEU A 72 2.99 -4.29 -11.37
N GLY A 73 3.67 -4.16 -12.52
CA GLY A 73 4.03 -5.31 -13.34
C GLY A 73 5.01 -6.25 -12.62
N ALA A 74 6.03 -5.67 -11.97
CA ALA A 74 6.98 -6.43 -11.16
C ALA A 74 6.30 -7.05 -9.94
N TRP A 75 5.41 -6.31 -9.28
CA TRP A 75 4.63 -6.82 -8.15
C TRP A 75 3.75 -8.00 -8.53
N LEU A 76 2.93 -7.87 -9.57
CA LEU A 76 2.05 -8.94 -10.05
C LEU A 76 2.86 -10.17 -10.42
N SER A 77 4.03 -9.97 -11.03
CA SER A 77 4.97 -11.07 -11.33
C SER A 77 5.52 -11.71 -10.05
N LYS A 78 5.86 -10.92 -9.02
CA LYS A 78 6.33 -11.40 -7.71
C LYS A 78 5.27 -12.26 -7.02
N ILE A 79 4.01 -11.83 -7.02
CA ILE A 79 2.89 -12.60 -6.48
C ILE A 79 2.64 -13.86 -7.32
N ALA A 80 2.66 -13.77 -8.64
CA ALA A 80 2.46 -14.94 -9.52
C ALA A 80 3.57 -15.99 -9.39
N ASN A 81 4.80 -15.58 -9.05
CA ASN A 81 5.92 -16.47 -8.77
C ASN A 81 5.94 -16.99 -7.33
N TYR A 82 5.17 -16.37 -6.42
CA TYR A 82 4.90 -16.91 -5.09
C TYR A 82 3.88 -18.04 -5.26
N ASP A 83 4.22 -19.24 -4.81
CA ASP A 83 3.52 -20.50 -5.09
C ASP A 83 1.97 -20.40 -5.07
N PRO A 84 1.25 -20.97 -6.07
CA PRO A 84 -0.21 -20.86 -6.22
C PRO A 84 -1.02 -21.56 -5.11
N GLY A 85 -0.38 -22.13 -4.09
CA GLY A 85 -1.05 -22.72 -2.93
C GLY A 85 -1.75 -21.72 -2.00
N ASP A 86 -1.30 -20.45 -1.96
CA ASP A 86 -1.86 -19.43 -1.06
C ASP A 86 -2.87 -18.49 -1.73
N PHE A 87 -2.77 -18.27 -3.05
CA PHE A 87 -3.69 -17.42 -3.80
C PHE A 87 -4.72 -18.25 -4.58
N SER A 88 -5.71 -18.78 -3.88
CA SER A 88 -6.86 -19.44 -4.54
C SER A 88 -7.71 -18.47 -5.38
N GLU A 89 -7.52 -17.16 -5.21
CA GLU A 89 -8.28 -16.10 -5.88
C GLU A 89 -7.37 -15.10 -6.62
N PRO A 90 -7.87 -14.44 -7.68
CA PRO A 90 -7.07 -13.50 -8.47
C PRO A 90 -6.59 -12.33 -7.62
N ALA A 91 -5.33 -11.94 -7.83
CA ALA A 91 -4.73 -10.77 -7.19
C ALA A 91 -5.56 -9.51 -7.44
N VAL A 92 -5.77 -8.74 -6.38
CA VAL A 92 -6.56 -7.51 -6.38
C VAL A 92 -5.64 -6.32 -6.21
N ILE A 93 -5.83 -5.34 -7.09
CA ILE A 93 -5.08 -4.08 -7.03
C ILE A 93 -5.93 -3.05 -6.27
N LEU A 94 -5.33 -2.50 -5.22
CA LEU A 94 -5.84 -1.36 -4.49
C LEU A 94 -5.06 -0.13 -4.89
N ARG A 95 -5.76 0.99 -5.03
CA ARG A 95 -5.21 2.31 -5.35
C ARG A 95 -5.62 3.30 -4.28
N LEU A 96 -4.66 4.10 -3.82
CA LEU A 96 -4.84 5.17 -2.85
C LEU A 96 -4.06 6.43 -3.26
N ARG A 97 -4.40 7.58 -2.68
CA ARG A 97 -3.64 8.82 -2.93
C ARG A 97 -2.37 8.89 -2.08
N ARG A 98 -1.22 9.14 -2.72
CA ARG A 98 0.08 9.30 -2.08
C ARG A 98 0.06 10.38 -1.00
N VAL A 99 -0.44 11.58 -1.33
CA VAL A 99 -0.49 12.73 -0.42
C VAL A 99 -1.25 12.46 0.89
N MET A 100 -2.17 11.49 0.90
CA MET A 100 -2.96 11.16 2.10
C MET A 100 -2.21 10.25 3.07
N VAL A 101 -1.16 9.59 2.61
CA VAL A 101 -0.35 8.65 3.41
C VAL A 101 1.12 9.06 3.51
N GLU A 102 1.52 10.17 2.87
CA GLU A 102 2.92 10.58 2.70
C GLU A 102 3.71 10.63 4.01
N ASP A 103 3.09 11.15 5.08
CA ASP A 103 3.71 11.22 6.42
C ASP A 103 3.99 9.86 7.05
N ALA A 104 3.43 8.78 6.51
CA ALA A 104 3.59 7.41 6.98
C ALA A 104 4.32 6.50 5.98
N LEU A 105 4.83 7.08 4.88
CA LEU A 105 5.61 6.37 3.88
C LEU A 105 7.09 6.42 4.21
N GLU A 106 7.71 5.26 4.27
CA GLU A 106 9.16 5.11 4.29
C GLU A 106 9.64 4.66 2.91
N PRO A 107 10.71 5.25 2.34
CA PRO A 107 11.24 4.80 1.05
C PRO A 107 11.85 3.40 1.17
N ASP A 108 11.55 2.53 0.20
CA ASP A 108 12.08 1.17 0.13
C ASP A 108 13.09 1.03 -1.01
N PRO A 109 14.40 1.18 -0.75
CA PRO A 109 15.42 1.12 -1.80
C PRO A 109 15.55 -0.27 -2.41
N ASP A 110 15.31 -1.34 -1.64
CA ASP A 110 15.47 -2.72 -2.09
C ASP A 110 14.41 -3.05 -3.15
N HIS A 111 13.14 -2.80 -2.83
CA HIS A 111 12.05 -3.00 -3.80
C HIS A 111 12.08 -1.97 -4.92
N THR A 112 12.56 -0.75 -4.66
CA THR A 112 12.69 0.26 -5.73
C THR A 112 13.67 -0.20 -6.81
N ALA A 113 14.78 -0.83 -6.41
CA ALA A 113 15.73 -1.43 -7.34
C ALA A 113 15.14 -2.68 -8.03
N GLU A 114 14.47 -3.55 -7.29
CA GLU A 114 13.86 -4.77 -7.81
C GLU A 114 12.77 -4.47 -8.87
N PHE A 115 11.92 -3.46 -8.61
CA PHE A 115 10.75 -3.16 -9.44
C PHE A 115 11.03 -2.09 -10.49
N ALA A 116 12.24 -1.52 -10.49
CA ALA A 116 12.62 -0.36 -11.31
C ALA A 116 11.60 0.80 -11.21
N SER A 117 10.97 0.96 -10.04
CA SER A 117 9.90 1.91 -9.77
C SER A 117 9.89 2.27 -8.28
N ARG A 118 9.53 3.49 -7.93
CA ARG A 118 9.57 3.93 -6.53
C ARG A 118 8.61 3.11 -5.69
N CYS A 119 9.17 2.45 -4.70
CA CYS A 119 8.45 1.65 -3.72
C CYS A 119 8.58 2.29 -2.34
N TYR A 120 7.52 2.13 -1.57
CA TYR A 120 7.35 2.72 -0.25
C TYR A 120 6.82 1.67 0.71
N LEU A 121 7.21 1.76 1.96
CA LEU A 121 6.69 0.97 3.06
C LEU A 121 5.73 1.83 3.87
N LEU A 122 4.51 1.32 4.05
CA LEU A 122 3.49 1.92 4.90
C LEU A 122 3.64 1.38 6.32
N SER A 123 4.64 1.88 7.03
CA SER A 123 5.03 1.47 8.39
C SER A 123 4.35 2.31 9.47
N GLY A 124 3.89 3.52 9.14
CA GLY A 124 3.39 4.49 10.13
C GLY A 124 4.52 5.31 10.75
N ASN A 125 4.17 6.42 11.41
CA ASN A 125 5.16 7.35 11.93
C ASN A 125 5.98 6.71 13.06
N SER A 126 7.25 6.41 12.79
CA SER A 126 8.29 6.09 13.76
C SER A 126 8.62 7.37 14.55
N PHE A 127 7.92 7.63 15.65
CA PHE A 127 8.30 8.67 16.61
C PHE A 127 9.48 8.23 17.48
#